data_AF-A0A7J3X9Q5-F1
#
_entry.id   AF-A0A7J3X9Q5-F1
#
_cell.length_a   1.000
_cell.length_b   1.000
_cell.length_c   1.000
_cell.angle_alpha   90.00
_cell.angle_beta   90.00
_cell.angle_gamma   90.00
#
_symmetry.space_group_name_H-M   'P 1'
#
loop_
_entity.id
_entity.type
_entity.pdbx_description
1 polymer ?
#
loop_
_entity_poly.entity_id
_entity_poly.type
_entity_poly.pdbx_seq_one_letter_code
_entity_poly.pdbx_strand_id
1 'polypeptide(L)'
;WGIYIGGARPVNEQVVKEGWHKLRYLKRYPPDINLRHWPGLVQDTLKKAGLTPDDISYYFVTQVNREMVHQLMRLLGQHIEKALTIMDKYGYTGSACDFMALHDTIAQGKLKKGDYIQFVTSGVGFVMASAIFRWV
;
A
#
# COMPACT_ATOMS: atom_id res chain seq x y z
N TRP A 1 -8.60 13.41 5.65
CA TRP A 1 -7.19 13.77 5.36
C TRP A 1 -7.20 14.39 3.99
N GLY A 2 -6.51 15.51 3.80
CA GLY A 2 -6.39 16.12 2.48
C GLY A 2 -5.13 16.97 2.39
N ILE A 3 -4.56 17.00 1.21
CA ILE A 3 -3.49 17.94 0.85
C ILE A 3 -4.23 19.13 0.24
N TYR A 4 -4.36 20.21 1.00
CA TYR A 4 -5.11 21.41 0.59
C TYR A 4 -4.19 22.50 0.04
N ILE A 5 -2.89 22.21 -0.10
CA ILE A 5 -1.85 23.06 -0.66
C ILE A 5 -1.59 22.64 -2.13
N GLY A 6 -1.17 23.57 -2.98
CA GLY A 6 -0.85 23.31 -4.39
C GLY A 6 -1.87 23.96 -5.31
N GLY A 7 -2.38 23.24 -6.31
CA GLY A 7 -3.29 23.82 -7.32
C GLY A 7 -4.56 24.46 -6.75
N ALA A 8 -5.11 23.92 -5.67
CA ALA A 8 -6.30 24.49 -5.02
C ALA A 8 -6.00 25.69 -4.10
N ARG A 9 -4.75 25.79 -3.58
CA ARG A 9 -4.27 26.91 -2.75
C ARG A 9 -2.78 27.13 -3.05
N PRO A 10 -2.45 27.97 -4.04
CA PRO A 10 -1.07 28.35 -4.32
C PRO A 10 -0.42 28.95 -3.07
N VAL A 11 0.86 28.65 -2.86
CA VAL A 11 1.57 29.11 -1.67
C VAL A 11 1.83 30.62 -1.75
N ASN A 12 1.39 31.36 -0.73
CA ASN A 12 1.68 32.77 -0.54
C ASN A 12 1.84 33.09 0.97
N GLU A 13 2.20 34.33 1.32
CA GLU A 13 2.37 34.74 2.72
C GLU A 13 1.14 34.48 3.59
N GLN A 14 -0.05 34.69 3.07
CA GLN A 14 -1.30 34.48 3.80
C GLN A 14 -1.51 32.99 4.12
N VAL A 15 -1.30 32.10 3.14
CA VAL A 15 -1.34 30.64 3.32
C VAL A 15 -0.33 30.17 4.36
N VAL A 16 0.84 30.82 4.43
CA VAL A 16 1.85 30.54 5.45
C VAL A 16 1.39 31.02 6.84
N LYS A 17 0.98 32.29 6.95
CA LYS A 17 0.48 32.92 8.19
C LYS A 17 -0.70 32.16 8.80
N GLU A 18 -1.64 31.72 7.97
CA GLU A 18 -2.82 30.94 8.39
C GLU A 18 -2.52 29.44 8.61
N GLY A 19 -1.29 28.98 8.32
CA GLY A 19 -0.86 27.60 8.52
C GLY A 19 -1.43 26.60 7.51
N TRP A 20 -1.98 27.05 6.38
CA TRP A 20 -2.57 26.19 5.33
C TRP A 20 -1.52 25.40 4.53
N HIS A 21 -0.25 25.79 4.63
CA HIS A 21 0.89 25.06 4.05
C HIS A 21 1.22 23.73 4.74
N LYS A 22 0.64 23.46 5.91
CA LYS A 22 0.88 22.24 6.69
C LYS A 22 -0.04 21.12 6.26
N LEU A 23 0.37 19.87 6.49
CA LEU A 23 -0.54 18.73 6.43
C LEU A 23 -1.65 18.92 7.46
N ARG A 24 -2.91 18.78 7.04
CA ARG A 24 -4.08 19.00 7.90
C ARG A 24 -5.00 17.79 7.96
N TYR A 25 -5.42 17.51 9.19
CA TYR A 25 -6.38 16.45 9.51
C TYR A 25 -7.76 17.05 9.75
N LEU A 26 -8.45 17.51 8.70
CA LEU A 26 -9.80 18.11 8.86
C LEU A 26 -10.82 17.12 9.45
N LYS A 27 -10.65 15.83 9.12
CA LYS A 27 -11.41 14.72 9.70
C LYS A 27 -10.45 13.56 9.93
N ARG A 28 -10.44 13.02 11.16
CA ARG A 28 -9.73 11.78 11.49
C ARG A 28 -10.50 10.61 10.88
N TYR A 29 -9.80 9.76 10.15
CA TYR A 29 -10.42 8.59 9.52
C TYR A 29 -10.31 7.40 10.47
N PRO A 30 -11.20 6.40 10.34
CA PRO A 30 -11.09 5.16 11.10
C PRO A 30 -9.70 4.54 10.87
N PRO A 31 -8.97 4.17 11.94
CA PRO A 31 -7.62 3.62 11.82
C PRO A 31 -7.60 2.26 11.11
N ASP A 32 -8.73 1.57 11.08
CA ASP A 32 -8.93 0.24 10.53
C ASP A 32 -9.46 0.25 9.08
N ILE A 33 -9.61 1.42 8.46
CA ILE A 33 -10.23 1.55 7.14
C ILE A 33 -9.51 0.72 6.06
N ASN A 34 -8.19 0.58 6.14
CA ASN A 34 -7.41 -0.31 5.28
C ASN A 34 -7.82 -1.77 5.44
N LEU A 35 -7.87 -2.25 6.68
CA LEU A 35 -8.20 -3.63 6.99
C LEU A 35 -9.67 -3.98 6.71
N ARG A 36 -10.57 -3.00 6.69
CA ARG A 36 -11.97 -3.20 6.25
C ARG A 36 -12.11 -3.49 4.76
N HIS A 37 -11.19 -2.98 3.92
CA HIS A 37 -11.35 -3.01 2.47
C HIS A 37 -10.31 -3.88 1.76
N TRP A 38 -9.07 -3.96 2.26
CA TRP A 38 -8.00 -4.73 1.64
C TRP A 38 -8.33 -6.21 1.43
N PRO A 39 -8.90 -6.96 2.40
CA PRO A 39 -9.21 -8.37 2.19
C PRO A 39 -10.17 -8.58 1.01
N GLY A 40 -11.23 -7.75 0.92
CA GLY A 40 -12.18 -7.81 -0.20
C GLY A 40 -11.53 -7.48 -1.54
N LEU A 41 -10.71 -6.41 -1.60
CA LEU A 41 -9.96 -6.03 -2.79
C LEU A 41 -9.03 -7.14 -3.28
N VAL A 42 -8.32 -7.80 -2.36
CA VAL A 42 -7.43 -8.91 -2.67
C VAL A 42 -8.22 -10.06 -3.28
N GLN A 43 -9.29 -10.49 -2.61
CA GLN A 43 -10.14 -11.61 -3.03
C GLN A 43 -10.82 -11.35 -4.38
N ASP A 44 -11.33 -10.14 -4.60
CA ASP A 44 -11.95 -9.75 -5.86
C ASP A 44 -10.95 -9.80 -7.03
N THR A 45 -9.70 -9.40 -6.79
CA THR A 45 -8.65 -9.42 -7.80
C THR A 45 -8.21 -10.85 -8.13
N LEU A 46 -8.05 -11.69 -7.09
CA LEU A 46 -7.76 -13.11 -7.24
C LEU A 46 -8.85 -13.83 -8.04
N LYS A 47 -10.12 -13.59 -7.70
CA LYS A 47 -11.27 -14.13 -8.42
C LYS A 47 -11.27 -13.74 -9.89
N LYS A 48 -10.97 -12.49 -10.21
CA LYS A 48 -10.86 -12.02 -11.61
C LYS A 48 -9.70 -12.67 -12.36
N ALA A 49 -8.60 -12.97 -11.67
CA ALA A 49 -7.44 -13.64 -12.25
C ALA A 49 -7.60 -15.17 -12.35
N GLY A 50 -8.64 -15.75 -11.73
CA GLY A 50 -8.80 -17.20 -11.63
C GLY A 50 -7.73 -17.85 -10.73
N LEU A 51 -7.23 -17.12 -9.74
CA LEU A 51 -6.19 -17.54 -8.82
C LEU A 51 -6.70 -17.62 -7.38
N THR A 52 -5.95 -18.30 -6.53
CA THR A 52 -6.14 -18.41 -5.08
C THR A 52 -5.02 -17.66 -4.34
N PRO A 53 -5.18 -17.36 -3.05
CA PRO A 53 -4.10 -16.77 -2.25
C PRO A 53 -2.79 -17.59 -2.27
N ASP A 54 -2.88 -18.92 -2.41
CA ASP A 54 -1.72 -19.81 -2.43
C ASP A 54 -0.88 -19.65 -3.71
N ASP A 55 -1.50 -19.24 -4.82
CA ASP A 55 -0.82 -19.02 -6.10
C ASP A 55 0.06 -17.77 -6.10
N ILE A 56 -0.16 -16.82 -5.18
CA ILE A 56 0.59 -15.57 -5.12
C ILE A 56 1.92 -15.81 -4.40
N SER A 57 3.06 -15.58 -5.06
CA SER A 57 4.37 -15.72 -4.44
C SER A 57 4.66 -14.60 -3.44
N TYR A 58 4.33 -13.34 -3.80
CA TYR A 58 4.57 -12.17 -2.96
C TYR A 58 3.45 -11.13 -3.01
N TYR A 59 3.22 -10.48 -1.88
CA TYR A 59 2.28 -9.36 -1.71
C TYR A 59 3.05 -8.07 -1.45
N PHE A 60 2.80 -7.05 -2.25
CA PHE A 60 3.33 -5.70 -2.07
C PHE A 60 2.19 -4.80 -1.60
N VAL A 61 2.15 -4.55 -0.30
CA VAL A 61 1.04 -3.89 0.39
C VAL A 61 1.51 -2.54 0.92
N THR A 62 0.66 -1.51 0.86
CA THR A 62 1.01 -0.18 1.38
C THR A 62 1.37 -0.24 2.87
N GLN A 63 2.54 0.28 3.19
CA GLN A 63 3.25 0.04 4.45
C GLN A 63 3.08 1.16 5.47
N VAL A 64 1.84 1.58 5.73
CA VAL A 64 1.57 2.62 6.75
C VAL A 64 1.95 2.12 8.15
N ASN A 65 1.77 0.83 8.40
CA ASN A 65 2.18 0.14 9.62
C ASN A 65 2.41 -1.34 9.30
N ARG A 66 3.55 -1.90 9.73
CA ARG A 66 3.91 -3.31 9.58
C ARG A 66 2.84 -4.26 10.13
N GLU A 67 2.24 -3.92 11.24
CA GLU A 67 1.22 -4.76 11.87
C GLU A 67 -0.06 -4.85 11.02
N MET A 68 -0.44 -3.80 10.29
CA MET A 68 -1.57 -3.88 9.35
C MET A 68 -1.29 -4.82 8.18
N VAL A 69 -0.05 -4.82 7.67
CA VAL A 69 0.37 -5.76 6.62
C VAL A 69 0.26 -7.19 7.14
N HIS A 70 0.76 -7.47 8.34
CA HIS A 70 0.66 -8.80 8.95
C HIS A 70 -0.79 -9.22 9.22
N GLN A 71 -1.66 -8.29 9.65
CA GLN A 71 -3.09 -8.56 9.83
C GLN A 71 -3.76 -8.95 8.52
N LEU A 72 -3.47 -8.26 7.42
CA LEU A 72 -3.96 -8.64 6.11
C LEU A 72 -3.51 -10.06 5.74
N MET A 73 -2.23 -10.39 5.93
CA MET A 73 -1.71 -11.73 5.65
C MET A 73 -2.43 -12.81 6.45
N ARG A 74 -2.67 -12.58 7.75
CA ARG A 74 -3.45 -13.50 8.59
C ARG A 74 -4.90 -13.65 8.12
N LEU A 75 -5.55 -12.57 7.71
CA LEU A 75 -6.91 -12.60 7.16
C LEU A 75 -6.98 -13.36 5.82
N LEU A 76 -5.90 -13.36 5.04
CA LEU A 76 -5.78 -14.13 3.80
C LEU A 76 -5.35 -15.59 4.04
N GLY A 77 -5.02 -15.97 5.28
CA GLY A 77 -4.47 -17.29 5.61
C GLY A 77 -3.06 -17.51 5.06
N GLN A 78 -2.29 -16.44 4.81
CA GLN A 78 -0.98 -16.49 4.17
C GLN A 78 0.16 -16.20 5.15
N HIS A 79 1.33 -16.75 4.85
CA HIS A 79 2.58 -16.51 5.58
C HIS A 79 3.02 -15.04 5.48
N ILE A 80 3.36 -14.42 6.61
CA ILE A 80 3.77 -13.00 6.66
C ILE A 80 5.02 -12.73 5.83
N GLU A 81 5.85 -13.75 5.63
CA GLU A 81 7.08 -13.73 4.84
C GLU A 81 6.82 -13.46 3.35
N LYS A 82 5.59 -13.73 2.87
CA LYS A 82 5.17 -13.39 1.51
C LYS A 82 4.89 -11.89 1.35
N ALA A 83 4.73 -11.14 2.44
CA ALA A 83 4.55 -9.69 2.43
C ALA A 83 5.84 -8.96 2.86
N LEU A 84 6.74 -8.77 1.90
CA LEU A 84 8.03 -8.15 2.16
C LEU A 84 7.87 -6.65 2.44
N THR A 85 8.54 -6.19 3.49
CA THR A 85 8.50 -4.79 3.93
C THR A 85 9.88 -4.16 3.88
N ILE A 86 9.90 -2.84 3.71
CA ILE A 86 11.12 -2.02 3.68
C ILE A 86 11.15 -0.98 4.80
N MET A 87 10.16 -1.03 5.70
CA MET A 87 9.99 -0.09 6.82
C MET A 87 11.17 -0.11 7.80
N ASP A 88 11.86 -1.25 7.93
CA ASP A 88 13.07 -1.41 8.74
C ASP A 88 14.27 -0.63 8.17
N LYS A 89 14.28 -0.39 6.85
CA LYS A 89 15.35 0.33 6.15
C LYS A 89 15.02 1.81 5.94
N TYR A 90 13.78 2.12 5.56
CA TYR A 90 13.40 3.45 5.06
C TYR A 90 12.17 4.06 5.75
N GLY A 91 11.55 3.36 6.70
CA GLY A 91 10.27 3.75 7.27
C GLY A 91 9.13 3.74 6.24
N TYR A 92 8.08 4.51 6.49
CA TYR A 92 6.95 4.64 5.56
C TYR A 92 7.24 5.69 4.49
N THR A 93 7.45 5.26 3.25
CA THR A 93 7.80 6.13 2.10
C THR A 93 6.59 6.53 1.25
N GLY A 94 5.38 6.54 1.83
CA GLY A 94 4.16 6.87 1.10
C GLY A 94 3.82 5.82 0.05
N SER A 95 3.19 6.23 -1.05
CA SER A 95 2.80 5.33 -2.15
C SER A 95 3.98 4.66 -2.87
N ALA A 96 5.21 5.11 -2.62
CA ALA A 96 6.40 4.48 -3.18
C ALA A 96 6.75 3.15 -2.48
N CYS A 97 6.28 2.91 -1.25
CA CYS A 97 6.74 1.79 -0.42
C CYS A 97 6.49 0.42 -1.06
N ASP A 98 5.35 0.24 -1.74
CA ASP A 98 4.99 -0.99 -2.45
C ASP A 98 5.99 -1.32 -3.56
N PHE A 99 6.37 -0.32 -4.36
CA PHE A 99 7.32 -0.48 -5.47
C PHE A 99 8.77 -0.56 -5.00
N MET A 100 9.11 0.13 -3.91
CA MET A 100 10.42 -0.01 -3.26
C MET A 100 10.59 -1.42 -2.69
N ALA A 101 9.53 -2.01 -2.12
CA ALA A 101 9.55 -3.39 -1.67
C ALA A 101 9.69 -4.38 -2.82
N LEU A 102 9.03 -4.13 -3.96
CA LEU A 102 9.28 -4.89 -5.19
C LEU A 102 10.76 -4.82 -5.57
N HIS A 103 11.33 -3.61 -5.68
CA HIS A 103 12.72 -3.41 -6.05
C HIS A 103 13.68 -4.12 -5.10
N ASP A 104 13.47 -4.01 -3.79
CA ASP A 104 14.27 -4.69 -2.77
C ASP A 104 14.17 -6.22 -2.89
N THR A 105 13.01 -6.75 -3.27
CA THR A 105 12.78 -8.18 -3.52
C THR A 105 13.53 -8.68 -4.75
N ILE A 106 13.53 -7.89 -5.83
CA ILE A 106 14.31 -8.17 -7.05
C ILE A 106 15.80 -8.17 -6.74
N ALA A 107 16.29 -7.15 -6.03
CA ALA A 107 17.70 -7.02 -5.65
C ALA A 107 18.20 -8.20 -4.79
N GLN A 108 17.31 -8.81 -4.00
CA GLN A 108 17.61 -10.00 -3.20
C GLN A 108 17.52 -11.32 -3.99
N GLY A 109 17.20 -11.29 -5.29
CA GLY A 109 17.08 -12.49 -6.12
C GLY A 109 15.91 -13.41 -5.72
N LYS A 110 14.91 -12.87 -5.02
CA LYS A 110 13.79 -13.63 -4.47
C LYS A 110 12.68 -13.94 -5.47
N LEU A 111 12.53 -13.10 -6.51
CA LEU A 111 11.54 -13.28 -7.57
C LEU A 111 12.05 -14.19 -8.68
N LYS A 112 11.18 -15.09 -9.13
CA LYS A 112 11.43 -16.04 -10.22
C LYS A 112 10.46 -15.80 -11.35
N LYS A 113 10.93 -16.05 -12.58
CA LYS A 113 10.06 -16.03 -13.76
C LYS A 113 8.88 -16.98 -13.55
N GLY A 114 7.68 -16.48 -13.78
CA GLY A 114 6.43 -17.20 -13.59
C GLY A 114 5.74 -16.95 -12.25
N ASP A 115 6.41 -16.34 -11.26
CA ASP A 115 5.78 -15.96 -9.99
C ASP A 115 4.60 -15.04 -10.22
N TYR A 116 3.51 -15.23 -9.47
CA TYR A 116 2.45 -14.24 -9.38
C TYR A 116 2.73 -13.30 -8.20
N ILE A 117 2.65 -12.00 -8.45
CA ILE A 117 2.77 -10.98 -7.42
C ILE A 117 1.49 -10.16 -7.36
N GLN A 118 1.10 -9.75 -6.16
CA GLN A 118 -0.09 -8.93 -5.96
C GLN A 118 0.24 -7.62 -5.25
N PHE A 119 -0.14 -6.51 -5.87
CA PHE A 119 -0.10 -5.20 -5.25
C PHE A 119 -1.41 -4.92 -4.52
N VAL A 120 -1.33 -4.30 -3.34
CA VAL A 120 -2.46 -3.82 -2.55
C VAL A 120 -2.13 -2.42 -2.04
N THR A 121 -2.50 -1.43 -2.85
CA THR A 121 -2.07 -0.04 -2.67
C THR A 121 -3.18 0.82 -2.06
N SER A 122 -2.81 1.79 -1.23
CA SER A 122 -3.71 2.80 -0.64
C SER A 122 -3.12 4.20 -0.69
N GLY A 123 -3.95 5.20 -1.06
CA GLY A 123 -3.58 6.62 -1.11
C GLY A 123 -4.54 7.55 -0.37
N VAL A 124 -4.04 8.75 -0.02
CA VAL A 124 -4.83 9.82 0.60
C VAL A 124 -5.84 10.38 -0.42
N GLY A 125 -7.06 10.70 0.04
CA GLY A 125 -8.23 10.97 -0.83
C GLY A 125 -9.21 9.78 -0.88
N PHE A 126 -8.72 8.64 -0.40
CA PHE A 126 -9.30 7.29 -0.35
C PHE A 126 -9.45 6.64 -1.72
N VAL A 127 -8.30 6.31 -2.29
CA VAL A 127 -8.19 5.44 -3.45
C VAL A 127 -7.41 4.20 -3.02
N MET A 128 -7.99 3.04 -3.27
CA MET A 128 -7.38 1.74 -3.02
C MET A 128 -7.45 0.93 -4.30
N ALA A 129 -6.37 0.22 -4.61
CA ALA A 129 -6.31 -0.61 -5.79
C ALA A 129 -5.54 -1.89 -5.49
N SER A 130 -5.97 -2.97 -6.12
CA SER A 130 -5.26 -4.24 -6.13
C SER A 130 -5.06 -4.71 -7.57
N ALA A 131 -3.89 -5.26 -7.86
CA ALA A 131 -3.52 -5.74 -9.17
C ALA A 131 -2.59 -6.95 -9.05
N ILE A 132 -2.77 -7.94 -9.91
CA ILE A 132 -1.92 -9.13 -9.98
C ILE A 132 -1.11 -9.08 -11.27
N PHE A 133 0.17 -9.39 -11.16
CA PHE A 133 1.09 -9.50 -12.30
C PHE A 133 1.78 -10.86 -12.27
N ARG A 134 2.06 -11.40 -13.46
CA ARG A 134 2.95 -12.54 -13.62
C ARG A 134 4.35 -12.02 -13.94
N TRP A 135 5.34 -12.42 -13.15
CA TRP A 135 6.73 -12.02 -13.35
C TRP A 135 7.33 -12.73 -14.58
N VAL A 136 8.07 -12.01 -15.43
CA VAL A 136 8.56 -12.49 -16.74
C VAL A 136 10.07 -12.48 -16.89
#